data_AF-A0A8X6SQT3-F1
#
_entry.id   AF-A0A8X6SQT3-F1
#
_cell.length_a   1.000
_cell.length_b   1.000
_cell.length_c   1.000
_cell.angle_alpha   90.00
_cell.angle_beta   90.00
_cell.angle_gamma   90.00
#
_symmetry.space_group_name_H-M   'P 1'
#
loop_
_entity.id
_entity.type
_entity.pdbx_description
1 polymer ?
#
loop_
_entity_poly.entity_id
_entity_poly.type
_entity_poly.pdbx_seq_one_letter_code
_entity_poly.pdbx_strand_id
1 'polypeptide(L)'
;MMPVENNEKSMDPKIYFLPHHAVMKGDSVSTKLRVVFDGTCKPSNGNSLNSILGIGKMLQPDLFTILVKFRLNEIAFSADIQQMYRQILIDQEDQNFQRIVWRESKDSPIREYKLCTVTYGTASAPYLATRCLFQTGLDLERDDPAVSSLIKESFYIDGLMAGAPSSEEAISLIKTLSNILEARGFHLRKWRSNSSEVLSRISSNWVGDSSNLKIHPGECSKALGLTWNSMKDIFIFNLKVNFPDNITKRSFLSQSARLFDPLGFLTPCTVSIKIFYQQLWLLKLDWDSPLPEALATKWKTFQKEFEQVCSIHIPRWIHTTNQQITLHGFCDASELAHASVIYAVQPQADGNTKVTLLVAKSRVAPLKSVSIPRLELNGALLLARLYATCKNILKEQL
;
A
#
# COMPACT_ATOMS: atom_id res chain seq x y z
N MET A 1 16.26 14.92 -17.10
CA MET A 1 16.85 14.15 -18.22
C MET A 1 17.83 15.06 -18.92
N MET A 2 18.93 14.51 -19.42
CA MET A 2 19.95 15.27 -20.12
C MET A 2 20.09 14.76 -21.56
N PRO A 3 20.22 15.63 -22.56
CA PRO A 3 20.49 15.19 -23.92
C PRO A 3 21.86 14.50 -23.98
N VAL A 4 21.96 13.43 -24.77
CA VAL A 4 23.24 12.78 -25.07
C VAL A 4 23.96 13.58 -26.16
N GLU A 5 25.18 14.04 -25.87
CA GLU A 5 25.99 14.77 -26.84
C GLU A 5 26.52 13.85 -27.94
N ASN A 6 26.73 14.38 -29.15
CA ASN A 6 27.15 13.57 -30.30
C ASN A 6 28.51 12.86 -30.09
N ASN A 7 29.37 13.39 -29.23
CA ASN A 7 30.68 12.82 -28.93
C ASN A 7 30.58 11.56 -28.01
N GLU A 8 29.51 11.43 -27.23
CA GLU A 8 29.26 10.27 -26.35
C GLU A 8 28.62 9.08 -27.07
N LYS A 9 28.23 9.24 -28.35
CA LYS A 9 27.54 8.20 -29.12
C LYS A 9 28.45 7.08 -29.61
N SER A 10 29.77 7.22 -29.53
CA SER A 10 30.72 6.35 -30.25
C SER A 10 31.72 5.54 -29.40
N MET A 11 31.69 5.59 -28.06
CA MET A 11 32.78 5.00 -27.25
C MET A 11 32.41 4.13 -26.03
N ASP A 12 31.14 4.04 -25.60
CA ASP A 12 30.80 3.27 -24.39
C ASP A 12 30.05 1.95 -24.72
N PRO A 13 30.61 0.76 -24.45
CA PRO A 13 29.93 -0.52 -24.69
C PRO A 13 28.76 -0.80 -23.74
N LYS A 14 28.52 0.04 -22.71
CA LYS A 14 27.53 -0.19 -21.66
C LYS A 14 26.32 0.74 -21.77
N ILE A 15 25.53 0.59 -22.83
CA ILE A 15 24.32 1.41 -23.07
C ILE A 15 23.07 0.53 -23.04
N TYR A 16 22.01 1.01 -22.38
CA TYR A 16 20.69 0.40 -22.43
C TYR A 16 19.60 1.45 -22.67
N PHE A 17 18.74 1.19 -23.66
CA PHE A 17 17.59 2.02 -23.97
C PHE A 17 16.33 1.46 -23.32
N LEU A 18 15.69 2.25 -22.46
CA LEU A 18 14.42 1.94 -21.82
C LEU A 18 13.25 2.34 -22.73
N PRO A 19 12.43 1.37 -23.18
CA PRO A 19 11.17 1.69 -23.82
C PRO A 19 10.27 2.44 -22.84
N HIS A 20 9.53 3.41 -23.37
CA HIS A 20 8.57 4.16 -22.58
C HIS A 20 7.30 4.47 -23.37
N HIS A 21 6.21 4.66 -22.65
CA HIS A 21 4.92 5.05 -23.21
C HIS A 21 4.12 5.89 -22.21
N ALA A 22 3.18 6.67 -22.72
CA ALA A 22 2.27 7.46 -21.90
C ALA A 22 1.02 6.65 -21.52
N VAL A 23 0.60 6.75 -20.26
CA VAL A 23 -0.67 6.25 -19.75
C VAL A 23 -1.47 7.44 -19.21
N MET A 24 -2.69 7.60 -19.72
CA MET A 24 -3.61 8.64 -19.25
C MET A 24 -4.44 8.13 -18.07
N LYS A 25 -4.36 8.81 -16.92
CA LYS A 25 -5.22 8.58 -15.75
C LYS A 25 -6.25 9.69 -15.63
N GLY A 26 -7.44 9.44 -16.19
CA GLY A 26 -8.56 10.40 -16.17
C GLY A 26 -8.99 10.84 -14.76
N ASP A 27 -8.84 9.96 -13.76
CA ASP A 27 -9.22 10.22 -12.37
C ASP A 27 -8.15 10.98 -11.54
N SER A 28 -6.97 11.23 -12.12
CA SER A 28 -5.86 11.90 -11.42
C SER A 28 -5.96 13.41 -11.58
N VAL A 29 -6.21 14.11 -10.47
CA VAL A 29 -6.33 15.59 -10.45
C VAL A 29 -5.01 16.27 -10.77
N SER A 30 -3.87 15.77 -10.26
CA SER A 30 -2.56 16.43 -10.36
C SER A 30 -1.69 15.98 -11.53
N THR A 31 -1.93 14.78 -12.07
CA THR A 31 -1.02 14.19 -13.07
C THR A 31 -1.81 13.28 -13.99
N LYS A 32 -2.45 13.88 -15.01
CA LYS A 32 -3.29 13.16 -15.99
C LYS A 32 -2.48 12.24 -16.90
N LEU A 33 -1.21 12.57 -17.18
CA LEU A 33 -0.30 11.76 -17.99
C LEU A 33 0.81 11.18 -17.11
N ARG A 34 1.01 9.87 -17.16
CA ARG A 34 2.17 9.20 -16.55
C ARG A 34 2.98 8.51 -17.63
N VAL A 35 4.28 8.77 -17.64
CA VAL A 35 5.22 7.98 -18.45
C VAL A 35 5.47 6.69 -17.72
N VAL A 36 5.41 5.55 -18.41
CA VAL A 36 5.79 4.23 -17.92
C VAL A 36 7.09 3.84 -18.60
N PHE A 37 8.09 3.42 -17.82
CA PHE A 37 9.34 2.86 -18.33
C PHE A 37 9.32 1.35 -18.16
N ASP A 38 9.63 0.61 -19.24
CA ASP A 38 9.58 -0.85 -19.25
C ASP A 38 10.98 -1.46 -19.14
N GLY A 39 11.44 -1.71 -17.91
CA GLY A 39 12.69 -2.42 -17.64
C GLY A 39 12.62 -3.93 -17.90
N THR A 40 11.44 -4.48 -18.23
CA THR A 40 11.24 -5.92 -18.47
C THR A 40 11.30 -6.29 -19.95
N CYS A 41 11.16 -5.30 -20.84
CA CYS A 41 11.30 -5.49 -22.28
C CYS A 41 12.68 -6.08 -22.61
N LYS A 42 12.68 -7.20 -23.32
CA LYS A 42 13.91 -7.87 -23.76
C LYS A 42 14.38 -7.28 -25.09
N PRO A 43 15.65 -6.87 -25.22
CA PRO A 43 16.21 -6.49 -26.51
C PRO A 43 16.35 -7.72 -27.42
N SER A 44 16.49 -7.50 -28.73
CA SER A 44 16.68 -8.58 -29.71
C SER A 44 17.88 -9.46 -29.39
N ASN A 45 18.93 -8.87 -28.81
CA ASN A 45 20.15 -9.55 -28.39
C ASN A 45 20.41 -9.28 -26.91
N GLY A 46 19.92 -10.14 -26.03
CA GLY A 46 20.30 -10.14 -24.62
C GLY A 46 19.14 -10.17 -23.63
N ASN A 47 19.48 -9.80 -22.40
CA ASN A 47 18.58 -9.85 -21.26
C ASN A 47 17.90 -8.49 -21.04
N SER A 48 16.70 -8.50 -20.45
CA SER A 48 16.06 -7.26 -20.04
C SER A 48 16.80 -6.66 -18.85
N LEU A 49 16.80 -5.32 -18.73
CA LEU A 49 17.51 -4.63 -17.65
C LEU A 49 17.12 -5.17 -16.27
N ASN A 50 15.82 -5.39 -16.02
CA ASN A 50 15.31 -5.90 -14.74
C ASN A 50 15.73 -7.33 -14.42
N SER A 51 16.14 -8.13 -15.41
CA SER A 51 16.68 -9.48 -15.15
C SER A 51 18.16 -9.46 -14.71
N ILE A 52 18.84 -8.32 -14.87
CA ILE A 52 20.25 -8.13 -14.53
C ILE A 52 20.39 -7.33 -13.23
N LEU A 53 19.55 -6.31 -13.02
CA LEU A 53 19.62 -5.44 -11.85
C LEU A 53 19.34 -6.18 -10.54
N GLY A 54 20.16 -5.90 -9.52
CA GLY A 54 19.90 -6.33 -8.15
C GLY A 54 18.69 -5.60 -7.54
N ILE A 55 17.68 -6.34 -7.09
CA ILE A 55 16.44 -5.77 -6.54
C ILE A 55 16.69 -5.02 -5.22
N GLY A 56 17.65 -5.50 -4.41
CA GLY A 56 17.88 -5.00 -3.05
C GLY A 56 16.92 -5.59 -2.02
N LYS A 57 17.21 -5.37 -0.72
CA LYS A 57 16.41 -5.88 0.40
C LYS A 57 15.24 -4.95 0.73
N MET A 58 14.13 -5.49 1.25
CA MET A 58 13.06 -4.65 1.80
C MET A 58 13.52 -4.02 3.12
N LEU A 59 13.49 -2.68 3.20
CA LEU A 59 13.96 -1.91 4.36
C LEU A 59 12.81 -1.42 5.25
N GLN A 60 11.75 -0.93 4.62
CA GLN A 60 10.58 -0.40 5.31
C GLN A 60 9.72 -1.53 5.89
N PRO A 61 8.92 -1.26 6.94
CA PRO A 61 7.94 -2.20 7.44
C PRO A 61 6.88 -2.53 6.38
N ASP A 62 6.24 -3.68 6.54
CA ASP A 62 5.09 -4.00 5.72
C ASP A 62 3.90 -3.08 6.04
N LEU A 63 2.99 -2.95 5.07
CA LEU A 63 1.81 -2.10 5.20
C LEU A 63 0.90 -2.53 6.35
N PHE A 64 0.84 -3.82 6.67
CA PHE A 64 0.06 -4.33 7.80
C PHE A 64 0.55 -3.73 9.12
N THR A 65 1.86 -3.72 9.33
CA THR A 65 2.53 -3.15 10.50
C THR A 65 2.26 -1.66 10.62
N ILE A 66 2.44 -0.92 9.53
CA ILE A 66 2.20 0.54 9.50
C ILE A 66 0.74 0.83 9.83
N LEU A 67 -0.21 0.08 9.25
CA LEU A 67 -1.63 0.29 9.50
C LEU A 67 -2.05 -0.07 10.92
N VAL A 68 -1.49 -1.10 11.54
CA VAL A 68 -1.74 -1.40 12.96
C VAL A 68 -1.21 -0.26 13.84
N LYS A 69 0.01 0.23 13.60
CA LYS A 69 0.58 1.37 14.34
C LYS A 69 -0.21 2.66 14.12
N PHE A 70 -0.69 2.89 12.91
CA PHE A 70 -1.49 4.06 12.55
C PHE A 70 -2.79 4.16 13.34
N ARG A 71 -3.23 3.08 13.99
CA ARG A 71 -4.43 3.04 14.84
C ARG A 71 -4.17 3.36 16.31
N LEU A 72 -2.91 3.53 16.72
CA LEU A 72 -2.55 3.72 18.12
C LEU A 72 -2.89 5.12 18.60
N ASN A 73 -2.32 6.15 17.99
CA ASN A 73 -2.44 7.50 18.52
C ASN A 73 -3.82 8.12 18.28
N GLU A 74 -4.29 8.97 19.20
CA GLU A 74 -5.54 9.72 19.03
C GLU A 74 -5.44 10.67 17.84
N ILE A 75 -4.34 11.44 17.74
CA ILE A 75 -4.08 12.30 16.60
C ILE A 75 -3.32 11.52 15.54
N ALA A 76 -3.88 11.45 14.34
CA ALA A 76 -3.29 10.80 13.19
C ALA A 76 -3.01 11.80 12.07
N PHE A 77 -1.95 11.55 11.32
CA PHE A 77 -1.61 12.33 10.14
C PHE A 77 -0.93 11.48 9.06
N SER A 78 -1.04 11.95 7.83
CA SER A 78 -0.43 11.29 6.65
C SER A 78 0.04 12.32 5.63
N ALA A 79 1.04 11.95 4.83
CA ALA A 79 1.54 12.76 3.72
C ALA A 79 2.15 11.86 2.63
N ASP A 80 2.32 12.41 1.43
CA ASP A 80 3.05 11.76 0.33
C ASP A 80 4.37 12.51 0.09
N ILE A 81 5.45 11.80 -0.21
CA ILE A 81 6.67 12.41 -0.78
C ILE A 81 6.40 12.75 -2.26
N GLN A 82 6.64 14.01 -2.63
CA GLN A 82 6.48 14.46 -3.99
C GLN A 82 7.51 13.83 -4.93
N GLN A 83 7.03 12.98 -5.83
CA GLN A 83 7.84 12.40 -6.92
C GLN A 83 9.13 11.75 -6.37
N MET A 84 9.02 10.98 -5.29
CA MET A 84 10.15 10.42 -4.52
C MET A 84 11.34 9.95 -5.37
N TYR A 85 11.09 9.12 -6.40
CA TYR A 85 12.14 8.60 -7.29
C TYR A 85 12.93 9.69 -8.03
N ARG A 86 12.26 10.80 -8.40
CA ARG A 86 12.88 11.92 -9.13
C ARG A 86 13.73 12.83 -8.25
N GLN A 87 13.69 12.65 -6.93
CA GLN A 87 14.52 13.43 -5.98
C GLN A 87 15.90 12.80 -5.78
N ILE A 88 16.14 11.61 -6.35
CA ILE A 88 17.34 10.82 -6.08
C ILE A 88 18.13 10.67 -7.37
N LEU A 89 19.35 11.20 -7.39
CA LEU A 89 20.26 11.06 -8.51
C LEU A 89 20.80 9.62 -8.61
N ILE A 90 20.97 9.16 -9.83
CA ILE A 90 21.70 7.93 -10.15
C ILE A 90 23.15 8.33 -10.46
N ASP A 91 24.07 7.46 -10.06
CA ASP A 91 25.49 7.61 -10.35
C ASP A 91 25.72 7.84 -11.86
N GLN A 92 26.63 8.73 -12.21
CA GLN A 92 26.87 9.12 -13.60
C GLN A 92 27.22 7.93 -14.49
N GLU A 93 27.94 6.93 -13.95
CA GLU A 93 28.31 5.71 -14.68
C GLU A 93 27.09 4.84 -15.02
N ASP A 94 26.06 4.86 -14.18
CA ASP A 94 24.85 4.06 -14.35
C ASP A 94 23.77 4.73 -15.22
N GLN A 95 23.90 6.04 -15.49
CA GLN A 95 22.92 6.77 -16.29
C GLN A 95 22.82 6.27 -17.74
N ASN A 96 23.88 5.64 -18.27
CA ASN A 96 23.87 5.04 -19.59
C ASN A 96 22.96 3.80 -19.70
N PHE A 97 22.57 3.19 -18.59
CA PHE A 97 21.60 2.09 -18.57
C PHE A 97 20.14 2.56 -18.51
N GLN A 98 19.91 3.88 -18.44
CA GLN A 98 18.58 4.48 -18.36
C GLN A 98 18.37 5.48 -19.51
N ARG A 99 18.92 5.19 -20.69
CA ARG A 99 18.71 6.05 -21.86
C ARG A 99 17.32 5.89 -22.43
N ILE A 100 16.80 6.95 -23.03
CA ILE A 100 15.53 6.95 -23.77
C ILE A 100 15.69 7.69 -25.09
N VAL A 101 14.78 7.42 -26.01
CA VAL A 101 14.60 8.22 -27.23
C VAL A 101 13.35 9.08 -27.10
N TRP A 102 13.44 10.35 -27.50
CA TRP A 102 12.31 11.29 -27.45
C TRP A 102 12.36 12.27 -28.62
N ARG A 103 11.18 12.71 -29.07
CA ARG A 103 10.98 13.81 -30.02
C ARG A 103 9.73 14.58 -29.63
N GLU A 104 9.73 15.89 -29.85
CA GLU A 104 8.62 16.78 -29.45
C GLU A 104 7.40 16.63 -30.36
N SER A 105 7.63 16.44 -31.66
CA SER A 105 6.60 16.24 -32.67
C SER A 105 6.97 15.10 -33.63
N LYS A 106 6.02 14.67 -34.46
CA LYS A 106 6.26 13.62 -35.48
C LYS A 106 7.36 14.00 -36.47
N ASP A 107 7.49 15.29 -36.75
CA ASP A 107 8.45 15.84 -37.72
C ASP A 107 9.78 16.23 -37.08
N SER A 108 9.85 16.25 -35.74
CA SER A 108 11.08 16.52 -35.01
C SER A 108 12.04 15.33 -35.09
N PRO A 109 13.37 15.56 -35.18
CA PRO A 109 14.34 14.49 -35.13
C PRO A 109 14.29 13.77 -33.77
N ILE A 110 14.45 12.45 -33.81
CA ILE A 110 14.59 11.64 -32.59
C ILE A 110 15.93 12.00 -31.92
N ARG A 111 15.87 12.27 -30.62
CA ARG A 111 17.03 12.58 -29.79
C ARG A 111 17.15 11.57 -28.64
N GLU A 112 18.38 11.30 -28.25
CA GLU A 112 18.69 10.46 -27.10
C GLU A 112 18.80 11.31 -25.83
N TYR A 113 18.28 10.78 -24.72
CA TYR A 113 18.38 11.40 -23.41
C TYR A 113 18.80 10.37 -22.36
N LYS A 114 19.59 10.79 -21.37
CA LYS A 114 19.85 10.04 -20.14
C LYS A 114 18.85 10.45 -19.06
N LEU A 115 18.27 9.47 -18.36
CA LEU A 115 17.54 9.71 -17.12
C LEU A 115 18.55 9.75 -15.96
N CYS A 116 18.63 10.89 -15.28
CA CYS A 116 19.67 11.17 -14.27
C CYS A 116 19.23 10.81 -12.83
N THR A 117 17.97 10.41 -12.66
CA THR A 117 17.38 10.10 -11.37
C THR A 117 16.93 8.66 -11.34
N VAL A 118 16.63 8.11 -10.17
CA VAL A 118 16.06 6.76 -10.04
C VAL A 118 14.82 6.66 -10.93
N THR A 119 14.83 5.74 -11.89
CA THR A 119 13.72 5.53 -12.82
C THR A 119 12.81 4.43 -12.32
N TYR A 120 11.58 4.78 -11.96
CA TYR A 120 10.54 3.82 -11.60
C TYR A 120 10.25 2.87 -12.78
N GLY A 121 9.89 1.62 -12.47
CA GLY A 121 9.78 0.54 -13.47
C GLY A 121 11.06 -0.30 -13.63
N THR A 122 12.19 0.17 -13.08
CA THR A 122 13.39 -0.66 -12.90
C THR A 122 13.29 -1.50 -11.63
N ALA A 123 13.93 -2.68 -11.62
CA ALA A 123 13.84 -3.65 -10.53
C ALA A 123 14.42 -3.14 -9.21
N SER A 124 15.48 -2.32 -9.26
CA SER A 124 16.18 -1.76 -8.10
C SER A 124 15.55 -0.46 -7.58
N ALA A 125 14.71 0.22 -8.36
CA ALA A 125 14.18 1.54 -8.00
C ALA A 125 13.50 1.61 -6.62
N PRO A 126 12.64 0.64 -6.22
CA PRO A 126 12.01 0.68 -4.90
C PRO A 126 13.05 0.64 -3.76
N TYR A 127 14.08 -0.21 -3.89
CA TYR A 127 15.16 -0.27 -2.90
C TYR A 127 15.96 1.02 -2.86
N LEU A 128 16.39 1.54 -4.02
CA LEU A 128 17.19 2.77 -4.08
C LEU A 128 16.43 3.94 -3.43
N ALA A 129 15.14 4.10 -3.76
CA ALA A 129 14.32 5.16 -3.20
C ALA A 129 14.17 5.04 -1.68
N THR A 130 13.77 3.87 -1.21
CA THR A 130 13.54 3.62 0.21
C THR A 130 14.85 3.65 1.00
N ARG A 131 15.98 3.23 0.42
CA ARG A 131 17.30 3.25 1.04
C ARG A 131 17.80 4.67 1.30
N CYS A 132 17.56 5.60 0.38
CA CYS A 132 17.91 7.01 0.57
C CYS A 132 17.08 7.63 1.70
N LEU A 133 15.76 7.41 1.71
CA LEU A 133 14.90 7.87 2.81
C LEU A 133 15.32 7.24 4.15
N PHE A 134 15.56 5.93 4.18
CA PHE A 134 15.99 5.22 5.38
C PHE A 134 17.36 5.70 5.87
N GLN A 135 18.27 6.09 4.97
CA GLN A 135 19.56 6.68 5.37
C GLN A 135 19.34 7.98 6.14
N THR A 136 18.40 8.83 5.70
CA THR A 136 18.05 10.04 6.46
C THR A 136 17.63 9.71 7.89
N GLY A 137 16.87 8.63 8.08
CA GLY A 137 16.53 8.13 9.42
C GLY A 137 17.75 7.66 10.22
N LEU A 138 18.66 6.92 9.61
CA LEU A 138 19.91 6.46 10.26
C LEU A 138 20.80 7.62 10.69
N ASP A 139 20.94 8.63 9.84
CA ASP A 139 21.77 9.82 10.11
C ASP A 139 21.28 10.59 11.36
N LEU A 140 20.00 10.48 11.69
CA LEU A 140 19.34 11.20 12.78
C LEU A 140 19.25 10.40 14.09
N GLU A 141 19.73 9.16 14.13
CA GLU A 141 19.55 8.29 15.31
C GLU A 141 20.05 8.89 16.63
N ARG A 142 21.05 9.76 16.56
CA ARG A 142 21.61 10.45 17.75
C ARG A 142 20.98 11.81 17.99
N ASP A 143 20.74 12.58 16.93
CA ASP A 143 20.36 14.00 17.03
C ASP A 143 18.84 14.17 17.16
N ASP A 144 18.05 13.33 16.51
CA ASP A 144 16.59 13.31 16.60
C ASP A 144 16.05 11.86 16.52
N PRO A 145 16.11 11.10 17.64
CA PRO A 145 15.65 9.72 17.68
C PRO A 145 14.16 9.56 17.33
N ALA A 146 13.34 10.57 17.63
CA ALA A 146 11.91 10.54 17.37
C ALA A 146 11.63 10.61 15.86
N VAL A 147 12.24 11.56 15.14
CA VAL A 147 12.14 11.65 13.68
C VAL A 147 12.83 10.47 12.99
N SER A 148 13.95 10.00 13.54
CA SER A 148 14.64 8.79 13.05
C SER A 148 13.71 7.59 13.04
N SER A 149 13.02 7.33 14.17
CA SER A 149 12.05 6.23 14.29
C SER A 149 10.88 6.41 13.31
N LEU A 150 10.32 7.63 13.23
CA LEU A 150 9.23 7.96 12.32
C LEU A 150 9.58 7.65 10.85
N ILE A 151 10.77 8.05 10.40
CA ILE A 151 11.24 7.79 9.02
C ILE A 151 11.39 6.28 8.77
N LYS A 152 11.97 5.55 9.72
CA LYS A 152 12.25 4.11 9.57
C LYS A 152 11.00 3.25 9.67
N GLU A 153 9.96 3.70 10.39
CA GLU A 153 8.86 2.84 10.79
C GLU A 153 7.47 3.23 10.26
N SER A 154 7.31 4.44 9.71
CA SER A 154 5.98 4.97 9.35
C SER A 154 5.81 5.28 7.85
N PHE A 155 6.83 5.03 7.03
CA PHE A 155 6.73 5.17 5.58
C PHE A 155 6.48 3.82 4.88
N TYR A 156 5.49 3.80 4.00
CA TYR A 156 5.31 2.76 2.99
C TYR A 156 5.61 3.34 1.61
N ILE A 157 6.82 3.11 1.11
CA ILE A 157 7.39 3.75 -0.09
C ILE A 157 7.41 5.28 0.10
N ASP A 158 6.52 5.99 -0.58
CA ASP A 158 6.40 7.45 -0.56
C ASP A 158 5.32 7.95 0.40
N GLY A 159 4.50 7.06 0.97
CA GLY A 159 3.38 7.41 1.85
C GLY A 159 3.75 7.31 3.34
N LEU A 160 3.64 8.43 4.05
CA LEU A 160 3.72 8.51 5.51
C LEU A 160 2.34 8.25 6.13
N MET A 161 2.28 7.38 7.13
CA MET A 161 1.12 7.22 8.01
C MET A 161 1.59 7.11 9.46
N ALA A 162 1.29 8.11 10.27
CA ALA A 162 1.75 8.20 11.64
C ALA A 162 0.72 8.91 12.53
N GLY A 163 1.08 9.10 13.80
CA GLY A 163 0.27 9.86 14.74
C GLY A 163 1.07 10.27 15.96
N ALA A 164 0.43 11.05 16.83
CA ALA A 164 0.98 11.50 18.10
C ALA A 164 -0.12 11.56 19.19
N PRO A 165 0.25 11.55 20.47
CA PRO A 165 -0.69 11.66 21.58
C PRO A 165 -1.53 12.95 21.58
N SER A 166 -0.99 14.06 21.08
CA SER A 166 -1.62 15.39 21.10
C SER A 166 -1.47 16.15 19.79
N SER A 167 -2.31 17.18 19.57
CA SER A 167 -2.21 18.07 18.41
C SER A 167 -0.86 18.79 18.39
N GLU A 168 -0.39 19.26 19.55
CA GLU A 168 0.85 20.01 19.71
C GLU A 168 2.06 19.15 19.34
N GLU A 169 2.13 17.92 19.85
CA GLU A 169 3.18 16.97 19.49
C GLU A 169 3.15 16.63 18.00
N ALA A 170 1.96 16.38 17.44
CA ALA A 170 1.80 16.14 16.01
C ALA A 170 2.33 17.33 15.18
N ILE A 171 1.97 18.56 15.53
CA ILE A 171 2.43 19.76 14.83
C ILE A 171 3.94 19.91 14.92
N SER A 172 4.51 19.70 16.11
CA SER A 172 5.97 19.79 16.29
C SER A 172 6.68 18.74 15.45
N LEU A 173 6.21 17.49 15.50
CA LEU A 173 6.80 16.37 14.75
C LEU A 173 6.71 16.57 13.24
N ILE A 174 5.56 17.04 12.74
CA ILE A 174 5.35 17.36 11.32
C ILE A 174 6.33 18.44 10.86
N LYS A 175 6.50 19.52 11.64
CA LYS A 175 7.42 20.61 11.28
C LYS A 175 8.86 20.15 11.22
N THR A 176 9.33 19.45 12.25
CA THR A 176 10.71 18.96 12.31
C THR A 176 10.98 17.97 11.18
N LEU A 177 10.07 17.00 10.96
CA LEU A 177 10.17 16.05 9.86
C LEU A 177 10.22 16.75 8.50
N SER A 178 9.34 17.72 8.26
CA SER A 178 9.25 18.42 6.98
C SER A 178 10.53 19.19 6.68
N ASN A 179 11.08 19.93 7.65
CA ASN A 179 12.32 20.67 7.48
C ASN A 179 13.51 19.74 7.17
N ILE A 180 13.60 18.62 7.88
CA ILE A 180 14.66 17.62 7.70
C ILE A 180 14.58 16.97 6.32
N LEU A 181 13.38 16.52 5.92
CA LEU A 181 13.19 15.85 4.64
C LEU A 181 13.35 16.82 3.47
N GLU A 182 12.89 18.07 3.61
CA GLU A 182 13.09 19.11 2.62
C GLU A 182 14.58 19.44 2.40
N ALA A 183 15.37 19.53 3.47
CA ALA A 183 16.83 19.71 3.38
C ALA A 183 17.53 18.54 2.65
N ARG A 184 16.88 17.37 2.55
CA ARG A 184 17.34 16.19 1.82
C ARG A 184 16.65 16.00 0.46
N GLY A 185 15.86 16.98 -0.01
CA GLY A 185 15.15 16.96 -1.29
C GLY A 185 13.82 16.19 -1.28
N PHE A 186 13.39 15.66 -0.13
CA PHE A 186 12.13 14.95 0.02
C PHE A 186 11.02 15.89 0.47
N HIS A 187 10.35 16.53 -0.49
CA HIS A 187 9.23 17.42 -0.19
C HIS A 187 7.96 16.64 0.13
N LEU A 188 7.42 16.82 1.33
CA LEU A 188 6.14 16.24 1.76
C LEU A 188 4.96 17.08 1.26
N ARG A 189 3.87 16.42 0.86
CA ARG A 189 2.65 17.09 0.36
C ARG A 189 1.39 16.29 0.69
N LYS A 190 0.24 16.90 0.40
CA LYS A 190 -1.10 16.32 0.61
C LYS A 190 -1.30 15.85 2.05
N TRP A 191 -0.98 16.75 2.97
CA TRP A 191 -1.15 16.49 4.38
C TRP A 191 -2.62 16.24 4.70
N ARG A 192 -2.87 15.22 5.52
CA ARG A 192 -4.19 14.91 6.09
C ARG A 192 -4.04 14.67 7.58
N SER A 193 -5.04 15.05 8.35
CA SER A 193 -5.13 14.73 9.77
C SER A 193 -6.60 14.64 10.19
N ASN A 194 -6.87 13.90 11.27
CA ASN A 194 -8.17 13.92 11.95
C ASN A 194 -8.33 15.13 12.89
N SER A 195 -7.26 15.88 13.17
CA SER A 195 -7.32 17.11 13.96
C SER A 195 -7.42 18.34 13.06
N SER A 196 -8.49 19.12 13.23
CA SER A 196 -8.67 20.41 12.57
C SER A 196 -7.59 21.42 12.99
N GLU A 197 -7.13 21.34 14.23
CA GLU A 197 -6.04 22.17 14.74
C GLU A 197 -4.75 21.88 14.00
N VAL A 198 -4.35 20.60 13.88
CA VAL A 198 -3.18 20.19 13.10
C VAL A 198 -3.29 20.70 11.67
N LEU A 199 -4.42 20.49 11.00
CA LEU A 199 -4.66 20.96 9.63
C LEU A 199 -4.55 22.49 9.50
N SER A 200 -5.09 23.25 10.47
CA SER A 200 -5.04 24.71 10.46
C SER A 200 -3.61 25.26 10.64
N ARG A 201 -2.77 24.55 11.41
CA ARG A 201 -1.41 24.98 11.70
C ARG A 201 -0.45 24.59 10.59
N ILE A 202 -0.66 23.43 9.95
CA ILE A 202 0.12 23.06 8.76
C ILE A 202 -0.31 23.85 7.52
N SER A 203 -1.57 24.26 7.41
CA SER A 203 -2.08 24.98 6.22
C SER A 203 -1.40 26.31 5.97
N SER A 204 -0.85 26.92 7.02
CA SER A 204 -0.02 28.14 6.93
C SER A 204 1.26 27.95 6.10
N ASN A 205 1.80 26.72 6.06
CA ASN A 205 3.05 26.40 5.38
C ASN A 205 2.88 25.38 4.23
N TRP A 206 1.78 24.61 4.21
CA TRP A 206 1.56 23.47 3.31
C TRP A 206 0.10 23.35 2.92
N VAL A 207 -0.22 23.05 1.66
CA VAL A 207 -1.63 22.84 1.27
C VAL A 207 -2.15 21.55 1.88
N GLY A 208 -3.06 21.67 2.87
CA GLY A 208 -3.81 20.55 3.43
C GLY A 208 -4.75 19.94 2.39
N ASP A 209 -4.83 18.62 2.34
CA ASP A 209 -5.73 17.88 1.47
C ASP A 209 -6.91 17.37 2.31
N SER A 210 -8.12 17.88 2.06
CA SER A 210 -9.33 17.42 2.74
C SER A 210 -9.91 16.13 2.13
N SER A 211 -9.28 15.58 1.10
CA SER A 211 -9.71 14.33 0.48
C SER A 211 -9.31 13.11 1.30
N ASN A 212 -10.15 12.08 1.25
CA ASN A 212 -9.88 10.81 1.93
C ASN A 212 -8.59 10.16 1.43
N LEU A 213 -7.81 9.57 2.35
CA LEU A 213 -6.61 8.81 2.02
C LEU A 213 -6.99 7.41 1.53
N LYS A 214 -6.73 7.10 0.27
CA LYS A 214 -6.91 5.74 -0.27
C LYS A 214 -5.66 4.90 0.02
N ILE A 215 -5.81 3.81 0.77
CA ILE A 215 -4.72 2.92 1.16
C ILE A 215 -4.72 1.72 0.21
N HIS A 216 -3.73 1.66 -0.69
CA HIS A 216 -3.58 0.58 -1.66
C HIS A 216 -2.10 0.24 -1.90
N PRO A 217 -1.77 -1.01 -2.24
CA PRO A 217 -0.45 -1.37 -2.70
C PRO A 217 -0.34 -0.92 -4.16
N GLY A 218 0.05 0.34 -4.36
CA GLY A 218 0.28 0.92 -5.67
C GLY A 218 -0.89 1.72 -6.26
N GLU A 219 -0.72 2.15 -7.50
CA GLU A 219 -1.53 3.20 -8.11
C GLU A 219 -2.82 2.70 -8.81
N CYS A 220 -3.44 1.64 -8.30
CA CYS A 220 -4.66 1.08 -8.88
C CYS A 220 -5.88 1.92 -8.45
N SER A 221 -6.24 2.92 -9.26
CA SER A 221 -7.38 3.81 -8.99
C SER A 221 -8.75 3.10 -8.94
N LYS A 222 -8.80 1.83 -9.38
CA LYS A 222 -9.99 0.97 -9.46
C LYS A 222 -10.03 -0.14 -8.40
N ALA A 223 -9.03 -0.23 -7.52
CA ALA A 223 -9.06 -1.18 -6.41
C ALA A 223 -10.11 -0.74 -5.37
N LEU A 224 -10.79 -1.73 -4.80
CA LEU A 224 -11.72 -1.64 -3.68
C LEU A 224 -10.92 -1.77 -2.40
N GLY A 225 -10.38 -0.66 -1.91
CA GLY A 225 -9.44 -0.71 -0.81
C GLY A 225 -9.86 0.12 0.36
N LEU A 226 -9.18 -0.16 1.45
CA LEU A 226 -9.26 0.58 2.69
C LEU A 226 -9.02 2.06 2.40
N THR A 227 -9.96 2.92 2.78
CA THR A 227 -9.82 4.37 2.66
C THR A 227 -9.95 4.96 4.06
N TRP A 228 -9.01 5.79 4.49
CA TRP A 228 -9.16 6.54 5.73
C TRP A 228 -9.86 7.88 5.46
N ASN A 229 -11.01 8.06 6.08
CA ASN A 229 -11.70 9.34 6.20
C ASN A 229 -11.17 10.04 7.45
N SER A 230 -10.27 11.00 7.26
CA SER A 230 -9.61 11.68 8.37
C SER A 230 -10.57 12.52 9.19
N MET A 231 -11.54 13.19 8.55
CA MET A 231 -12.51 14.06 9.23
C MET A 231 -13.39 13.33 10.26
N LYS A 232 -13.79 12.09 9.95
CA LYS A 232 -14.59 11.25 10.86
C LYS A 232 -13.73 10.25 11.64
N ASP A 233 -12.44 10.21 11.35
CA ASP A 233 -11.46 9.24 11.85
C ASP A 233 -11.85 7.76 11.74
N ILE A 234 -12.32 7.37 10.55
CA ILE A 234 -12.80 6.01 10.27
C ILE A 234 -12.19 5.47 8.98
N PHE A 235 -11.97 4.17 8.94
CA PHE A 235 -11.79 3.44 7.71
C PHE A 235 -13.14 3.16 7.05
N ILE A 236 -13.20 3.41 5.75
CA ILE A 236 -14.33 3.17 4.88
C ILE A 236 -13.91 2.36 3.65
N PHE A 237 -14.88 1.74 3.00
CA PHE A 237 -14.68 0.96 1.79
C PHE A 237 -15.48 1.59 0.66
N ASN A 238 -14.80 1.91 -0.44
CA ASN A 238 -15.46 2.55 -1.58
C ASN A 238 -15.64 1.54 -2.70
N LEU A 239 -16.89 1.26 -3.07
CA LEU A 239 -17.24 0.44 -4.22
C LEU A 239 -17.50 1.30 -5.45
N LYS A 240 -16.59 1.22 -6.42
CA LYS A 240 -16.84 1.65 -7.80
C LYS A 240 -16.75 0.42 -8.70
N VAL A 241 -17.80 -0.40 -8.71
CA VAL A 241 -17.84 -1.62 -9.53
C VAL A 241 -18.97 -1.53 -10.53
N ASN A 242 -18.62 -1.61 -11.81
CA ASN A 242 -19.56 -1.99 -12.86
C ASN A 242 -19.41 -3.50 -13.03
N PHE A 243 -20.42 -4.23 -12.56
CA PHE A 243 -20.47 -5.67 -12.70
C PHE A 243 -20.94 -6.02 -14.12
N PRO A 244 -20.15 -6.76 -14.92
CA PRO A 244 -20.57 -7.20 -16.24
C PRO A 244 -21.65 -8.28 -16.13
N ASP A 245 -22.63 -8.25 -17.02
CA ASP A 245 -23.70 -9.25 -17.08
C ASP A 245 -23.17 -10.65 -17.40
N ASN A 246 -22.16 -10.71 -18.28
CA ASN A 246 -21.44 -11.94 -18.63
C ASN A 246 -20.33 -12.20 -17.61
N ILE A 247 -20.57 -13.16 -16.72
CA ILE A 247 -19.62 -13.57 -15.69
C ILE A 247 -18.75 -14.69 -16.25
N THR A 248 -17.46 -14.41 -16.37
CA THR A 248 -16.42 -15.35 -16.77
C THR A 248 -15.41 -15.50 -15.64
N LYS A 249 -14.55 -16.53 -15.71
CA LYS A 249 -13.46 -16.70 -14.75
C LYS A 249 -12.55 -15.47 -14.69
N ARG A 250 -12.24 -14.86 -15.84
CA ARG A 250 -11.46 -13.62 -15.95
C ARG A 250 -12.18 -12.43 -15.32
N SER A 251 -13.47 -12.23 -15.62
CA SER A 251 -14.20 -11.08 -15.11
C SER A 251 -14.39 -11.17 -13.59
N PHE A 252 -14.68 -12.35 -13.05
CA PHE A 252 -14.71 -12.62 -11.61
C PHE A 252 -13.36 -12.29 -10.94
N LEU A 253 -12.26 -12.78 -11.51
CA LEU A 253 -10.92 -12.56 -10.94
C LEU A 253 -10.53 -11.08 -10.94
N SER A 254 -10.78 -10.39 -12.04
CA SER A 254 -10.54 -8.96 -12.15
C SER A 254 -11.33 -8.15 -11.11
N GLN A 255 -12.57 -8.56 -10.81
CA GLN A 255 -13.41 -7.90 -9.79
C GLN A 255 -12.96 -8.22 -8.37
N SER A 256 -12.75 -9.50 -8.06
CA SER A 256 -12.35 -9.97 -6.72
C SER A 256 -10.96 -9.45 -6.31
N ALA A 257 -10.01 -9.40 -7.24
CA ALA A 257 -8.67 -8.87 -7.00
C ALA A 257 -8.65 -7.38 -6.65
N ARG A 258 -9.74 -6.64 -6.91
CA ARG A 258 -9.85 -5.26 -6.47
C ARG A 258 -9.99 -5.16 -4.96
N LEU A 259 -10.52 -6.17 -4.28
CA LEU A 259 -10.74 -6.13 -2.84
C LEU A 259 -9.42 -6.18 -2.08
N PHE A 260 -9.02 -5.02 -1.57
CA PHE A 260 -7.82 -4.82 -0.80
C PHE A 260 -8.17 -4.57 0.66
N ASP A 261 -8.01 -5.60 1.48
CA ASP A 261 -8.34 -5.62 2.90
C ASP A 261 -7.11 -6.02 3.72
N PRO A 262 -6.17 -5.09 3.94
CA PRO A 262 -4.88 -5.41 4.55
C PRO A 262 -4.99 -5.85 6.01
N LEU A 263 -5.98 -5.34 6.76
CA LEU A 263 -6.21 -5.66 8.17
C LEU A 263 -7.27 -6.75 8.38
N GLY A 264 -7.99 -7.17 7.34
CA GLY A 264 -8.98 -8.23 7.40
C GLY A 264 -10.36 -7.80 7.89
N PHE A 265 -10.73 -6.53 7.84
CA PHE A 265 -12.03 -6.05 8.29
C PHE A 265 -13.21 -6.65 7.51
N LEU A 266 -12.96 -7.04 6.26
CA LEU A 266 -13.91 -7.67 5.36
C LEU A 266 -13.62 -9.16 5.21
N THR A 267 -12.99 -9.79 6.21
CA THR A 267 -12.72 -11.23 6.24
C THR A 267 -13.94 -12.09 5.89
N PRO A 268 -15.17 -11.80 6.37
CA PRO A 268 -16.37 -12.54 5.97
C PRO A 268 -16.68 -12.47 4.46
N CYS A 269 -16.41 -11.33 3.81
CA CYS A 269 -16.60 -11.17 2.36
C CYS A 269 -15.45 -11.83 1.58
N THR A 270 -14.20 -11.59 2.01
CA THR A 270 -13.01 -12.11 1.32
C THR A 270 -12.92 -13.63 1.39
N VAL A 271 -13.37 -14.26 2.48
CA VAL A 271 -13.37 -15.73 2.60
C VAL A 271 -14.35 -16.36 1.61
N SER A 272 -15.54 -15.79 1.45
CA SER A 272 -16.53 -16.24 0.46
C SER A 272 -16.00 -16.16 -0.97
N ILE A 273 -15.30 -15.07 -1.30
CA ILE A 273 -14.60 -14.91 -2.58
C ILE A 273 -13.53 -16.00 -2.76
N LYS A 274 -12.70 -16.27 -1.73
CA LYS A 274 -11.65 -17.29 -1.81
C LYS A 274 -12.22 -18.71 -1.97
N ILE A 275 -13.34 -19.02 -1.28
CA ILE A 275 -14.05 -20.30 -1.44
C ILE A 275 -14.57 -20.42 -2.88
N PHE A 276 -15.20 -19.37 -3.40
CA PHE A 276 -15.69 -19.35 -4.78
C PHE A 276 -14.55 -19.53 -5.78
N TYR A 277 -13.39 -18.90 -5.53
CA TYR A 277 -12.19 -19.09 -6.34
C TYR A 277 -11.78 -20.56 -6.39
N GLN A 278 -11.70 -21.24 -5.24
CA GLN A 278 -11.37 -22.67 -5.17
C GLN A 278 -12.36 -23.52 -5.98
N GLN A 279 -13.66 -23.24 -5.90
CA GLN A 279 -14.70 -23.93 -6.67
C GLN A 279 -14.51 -23.75 -8.19
N LEU A 280 -14.21 -22.54 -8.65
CA LEU A 280 -13.94 -22.28 -10.07
C LEU A 280 -12.71 -23.01 -10.61
N TRP A 281 -11.67 -23.18 -9.78
CA TRP A 281 -10.48 -23.94 -10.19
C TRP A 281 -10.75 -25.42 -10.38
N LEU A 282 -11.61 -26.01 -9.54
CA LEU A 282 -12.00 -27.42 -9.65
C LEU A 282 -12.76 -27.71 -10.94
N LEU A 283 -13.52 -26.73 -11.45
CA LEU A 283 -14.27 -26.86 -12.71
C LEU A 283 -13.39 -26.83 -13.97
N LYS A 284 -12.12 -26.43 -13.86
CA LYS A 284 -11.17 -26.36 -14.98
C LYS A 284 -11.70 -25.57 -16.20
N LEU A 285 -12.47 -24.50 -15.96
CA LEU A 285 -12.98 -23.62 -17.00
C LEU A 285 -11.87 -22.76 -17.62
N ASP A 286 -12.00 -22.48 -18.92
CA ASP A 286 -11.21 -21.47 -19.62
C ASP A 286 -11.54 -20.06 -19.12
N TRP A 287 -10.61 -19.13 -19.36
CA TRP A 287 -10.66 -17.78 -18.80
C TRP A 287 -11.91 -16.99 -19.18
N ASP A 288 -12.36 -17.14 -20.41
CA ASP A 288 -13.41 -16.32 -21.02
C ASP A 288 -14.71 -17.12 -21.25
N SER A 289 -14.77 -18.37 -20.78
CA SER A 289 -16.00 -19.17 -20.77
C SER A 289 -17.00 -18.63 -19.74
N PRO A 290 -18.31 -18.68 -20.04
CA PRO A 290 -19.34 -18.31 -19.09
C PRO A 290 -19.34 -19.27 -17.90
N LEU A 291 -19.65 -18.76 -16.71
CA LEU A 291 -19.83 -19.59 -15.52
C LEU A 291 -21.11 -20.44 -15.63
N PRO A 292 -21.12 -21.65 -15.04
CA PRO A 292 -22.36 -22.41 -14.85
C PRO A 292 -23.43 -21.58 -14.15
N GLU A 293 -24.69 -21.73 -14.54
CA GLU A 293 -25.81 -20.89 -14.09
C GLU A 293 -25.90 -20.79 -12.57
N ALA A 294 -25.77 -21.91 -11.86
CA ALA A 294 -25.81 -21.93 -10.39
C ALA A 294 -24.72 -21.05 -9.75
N LEU A 295 -23.49 -21.06 -10.30
CA LEU A 295 -22.38 -20.25 -9.81
C LEU A 295 -22.52 -18.78 -10.23
N ALA A 296 -23.01 -18.53 -11.44
CA ALA A 296 -23.31 -17.19 -11.91
C ALA A 296 -24.36 -16.52 -11.01
N THR A 297 -25.45 -17.23 -10.67
CA THR A 297 -26.48 -16.75 -9.75
C THR A 297 -25.93 -16.48 -8.36
N LYS A 298 -25.14 -17.40 -7.81
CA LYS A 298 -24.46 -17.20 -6.51
C LYS A 298 -23.57 -15.97 -6.51
N TRP A 299 -22.81 -15.74 -7.58
CA TRP A 299 -21.96 -14.56 -7.71
C TRP A 299 -22.79 -13.28 -7.84
N LYS A 300 -23.88 -13.27 -8.62
CA LYS A 300 -24.80 -12.13 -8.73
C LYS A 300 -25.41 -11.75 -7.38
N THR A 301 -25.80 -12.73 -6.56
CA THR A 301 -26.28 -12.47 -5.20
C THR A 301 -25.18 -11.84 -4.34
N PHE A 302 -23.98 -12.42 -4.35
CA PHE A 302 -22.84 -11.86 -3.62
C PHE A 302 -22.53 -10.43 -4.07
N GLN A 303 -22.57 -10.12 -5.38
CA GLN A 303 -22.34 -8.77 -5.91
C GLN A 303 -23.30 -7.74 -5.29
N LYS A 304 -24.59 -8.08 -5.16
CA LYS A 304 -25.60 -7.21 -4.53
C LYS A 304 -25.36 -7.01 -3.04
N GLU A 305 -25.07 -8.10 -2.32
CA GLU A 305 -24.75 -8.04 -0.89
C GLU A 305 -23.47 -7.24 -0.63
N PHE A 306 -22.50 -7.37 -1.54
CA PHE A 306 -21.22 -6.72 -1.42
C PHE A 306 -21.32 -5.19 -1.50
N GLU A 307 -22.33 -4.61 -2.17
CA GLU A 307 -22.61 -3.17 -2.12
C GLU A 307 -22.80 -2.65 -0.69
N GLN A 308 -23.26 -3.49 0.23
CA GLN A 308 -23.45 -3.13 1.65
C GLN A 308 -22.12 -2.90 2.37
N VAL A 309 -20.98 -3.36 1.84
CA VAL A 309 -19.65 -3.12 2.42
C VAL A 309 -19.34 -1.62 2.53
N CYS A 310 -19.92 -0.79 1.65
CA CYS A 310 -19.80 0.68 1.74
C CYS A 310 -20.41 1.27 3.03
N SER A 311 -21.30 0.54 3.69
CA SER A 311 -21.91 0.96 4.97
C SER A 311 -21.06 0.61 6.20
N ILE A 312 -20.02 -0.21 6.03
CA ILE A 312 -19.12 -0.61 7.10
C ILE A 312 -18.14 0.53 7.37
N HIS A 313 -18.14 0.99 8.61
CA HIS A 313 -17.24 2.02 9.12
C HIS A 313 -16.46 1.44 10.31
N ILE A 314 -15.13 1.45 10.22
CA ILE A 314 -14.26 0.94 11.29
C ILE A 314 -13.51 2.11 11.92
N PRO A 315 -13.61 2.36 13.23
CA PRO A 315 -12.80 3.38 13.90
C PRO A 315 -11.31 3.16 13.64
N ARG A 316 -10.59 4.22 13.24
CA ARG A 316 -9.13 4.12 13.11
C ARG A 316 -8.53 3.93 14.49
N TRP A 317 -8.73 4.88 15.39
CA TRP A 317 -8.19 4.82 16.74
C TRP A 317 -8.73 3.62 17.53
N ILE A 318 -7.85 2.91 18.23
CA ILE A 318 -8.24 1.83 19.17
C ILE A 318 -8.38 2.31 20.61
N HIS A 319 -8.54 3.63 20.80
CA HIS A 319 -8.77 4.27 22.10
C HIS A 319 -7.62 4.15 23.10
N THR A 320 -6.39 3.93 22.64
CA THR A 320 -5.23 3.75 23.52
C THR A 320 -5.12 4.88 24.54
N THR A 321 -4.87 4.52 25.79
CA THR A 321 -4.63 5.49 26.87
C THR A 321 -3.26 5.23 27.50
N ASN A 322 -2.96 5.86 28.64
CA ASN A 322 -1.78 5.52 29.45
C ASN A 322 -1.88 4.13 30.10
N GLN A 323 -3.03 3.45 30.02
CA GLN A 323 -3.23 2.10 30.53
C GLN A 323 -2.93 1.05 29.46
N GLN A 324 -2.39 -0.09 29.87
CA GLN A 324 -2.08 -1.21 28.97
C GLN A 324 -3.32 -1.72 28.22
N ILE A 325 -3.11 -2.03 26.95
CA ILE A 325 -4.09 -2.71 26.10
C ILE A 325 -4.02 -4.21 26.39
N THR A 326 -5.14 -4.91 26.27
CA THR A 326 -5.15 -6.38 26.19
C THR A 326 -5.65 -6.82 24.82
N LEU A 327 -5.12 -7.93 24.30
CA LEU A 327 -5.52 -8.50 23.00
C LEU A 327 -6.33 -9.77 23.21
N HIS A 328 -7.57 -9.76 22.74
CA HIS A 328 -8.48 -10.90 22.83
C HIS A 328 -8.62 -11.56 21.46
N GLY A 329 -8.15 -12.80 21.35
CA GLY A 329 -8.12 -13.56 20.12
C GLY A 329 -9.20 -14.65 20.07
N PHE A 330 -9.90 -14.77 18.95
CA PHE A 330 -10.86 -15.85 18.69
C PHE A 330 -10.54 -16.51 17.36
N CYS A 331 -10.81 -17.81 17.26
CA CYS A 331 -10.69 -18.55 16.01
C CYS A 331 -11.80 -19.59 15.90
N ASP A 332 -12.19 -19.88 14.67
CA ASP A 332 -13.20 -20.88 14.36
C ASP A 332 -12.91 -21.52 13.00
N ALA A 333 -13.50 -22.69 12.76
CA ALA A 333 -13.34 -23.46 11.54
C ALA A 333 -14.61 -24.17 11.10
N SER A 334 -14.76 -24.26 9.78
CA SER A 334 -15.77 -25.07 9.09
C SER A 334 -15.09 -25.95 8.06
N GLU A 335 -15.86 -26.84 7.43
CA GLU A 335 -15.39 -27.68 6.30
C GLU A 335 -14.85 -26.86 5.12
N LEU A 336 -15.28 -25.59 4.98
CA LEU A 336 -14.92 -24.75 3.84
C LEU A 336 -13.75 -23.80 4.14
N ALA A 337 -13.60 -23.35 5.38
CA ALA A 337 -12.60 -22.35 5.76
C ALA A 337 -12.39 -22.29 7.27
N HIS A 338 -11.25 -21.74 7.68
CA HIS A 338 -10.98 -21.35 9.06
C HIS A 338 -10.54 -19.88 9.12
N ALA A 339 -10.85 -19.22 10.22
CA ALA A 339 -10.58 -17.81 10.42
C ALA A 339 -10.13 -17.51 11.86
N SER A 340 -9.48 -16.36 12.01
CA SER A 340 -9.03 -15.83 13.29
C SER A 340 -9.26 -14.33 13.32
N VAL A 341 -9.57 -13.81 14.50
CA VAL A 341 -9.81 -12.40 14.76
C VAL A 341 -9.15 -11.99 16.06
N ILE A 342 -8.63 -10.76 16.12
CA ILE A 342 -8.07 -10.16 17.33
C ILE A 342 -8.79 -8.83 17.58
N TYR A 343 -9.24 -8.65 18.81
CA TYR A 343 -9.79 -7.41 19.33
C TYR A 343 -8.77 -6.75 20.26
N ALA A 344 -8.61 -5.43 20.14
CA ALA A 344 -7.96 -4.61 21.15
C ALA A 344 -9.00 -4.25 22.21
N VAL A 345 -8.64 -4.47 23.47
CA VAL A 345 -9.48 -4.25 24.64
C VAL A 345 -8.76 -3.26 25.54
N GLN A 346 -9.33 -2.06 25.63
CA GLN A 346 -8.73 -0.94 26.33
C GLN A 346 -9.65 -0.50 27.48
N PRO A 347 -9.21 -0.65 28.73
CA PRO A 347 -9.91 -0.05 29.87
C PRO A 347 -9.84 1.48 29.78
N GLN A 348 -10.91 2.14 30.20
CA GLN A 348 -11.09 3.59 30.18
C GLN A 348 -11.11 4.13 31.62
N ALA A 349 -10.83 5.42 31.78
CA ALA A 349 -10.79 6.08 33.09
C ALA A 349 -12.16 6.13 33.79
N ASP A 350 -13.27 6.06 33.03
CA ASP A 350 -14.65 6.04 33.54
C ASP A 350 -15.08 4.64 34.04
N GLY A 351 -14.18 3.65 34.02
CA GLY A 351 -14.47 2.26 34.37
C GLY A 351 -15.08 1.44 33.24
N ASN A 352 -15.40 2.04 32.09
CA ASN A 352 -15.85 1.29 30.91
C ASN A 352 -14.67 0.65 30.18
N THR A 353 -14.97 -0.31 29.31
CA THR A 353 -13.97 -0.93 28.43
C THR A 353 -14.36 -0.71 26.97
N LYS A 354 -13.42 -0.22 26.17
CA LYS A 354 -13.58 -0.12 24.72
C LYS A 354 -13.01 -1.37 24.07
N VAL A 355 -13.82 -2.00 23.22
CA VAL A 355 -13.43 -3.17 22.43
C VAL A 355 -13.46 -2.76 20.96
N THR A 356 -12.36 -2.95 20.25
CA THR A 356 -12.26 -2.59 18.83
C THR A 356 -11.64 -3.73 18.04
N LEU A 357 -12.24 -4.05 16.89
CA LEU A 357 -11.66 -5.00 15.95
C LEU A 357 -10.29 -4.50 15.49
N LEU A 358 -9.22 -5.22 15.86
CA LEU A 358 -7.86 -4.85 15.49
C LEU A 358 -7.52 -5.41 14.11
N VAL A 359 -7.59 -6.74 13.97
CA VAL A 359 -7.28 -7.46 12.73
C VAL A 359 -8.05 -8.77 12.63
N ALA A 360 -8.26 -9.26 11.41
CA ALA A 360 -8.73 -10.62 11.17
C ALA A 360 -8.03 -11.26 9.97
N LYS A 361 -8.12 -12.59 9.88
CA LYS A 361 -7.51 -13.36 8.79
C LYS A 361 -8.28 -14.65 8.54
N SER A 362 -8.43 -15.02 7.27
CA SER A 362 -9.06 -16.28 6.86
C SER A 362 -8.22 -17.06 5.87
N ARG A 363 -8.40 -18.38 5.90
CA ARG A 363 -7.87 -19.33 4.92
C ARG A 363 -8.95 -20.33 4.51
N VAL A 364 -8.97 -20.68 3.24
CA VAL A 364 -9.85 -21.73 2.71
C VAL A 364 -9.30 -23.09 3.16
N ALA A 365 -10.20 -24.02 3.47
CA ALA A 365 -9.83 -25.38 3.81
C ALA A 365 -9.11 -26.06 2.63
N PRO A 366 -8.14 -26.96 2.89
CA PRO A 366 -7.49 -27.73 1.83
C PRO A 366 -8.50 -28.57 1.04
N LEU A 367 -8.22 -28.80 -0.25
CA LEU A 367 -9.06 -29.67 -1.10
C LEU A 367 -9.06 -31.13 -0.63
N LYS A 368 -7.95 -31.59 -0.05
CA LYS A 368 -7.90 -32.89 0.60
C LYS A 368 -8.67 -32.76 1.91
N SER A 369 -9.70 -33.59 2.08
CA SER A 369 -10.52 -33.59 3.29
C SER A 369 -9.65 -33.73 4.53
N VAL A 370 -9.91 -32.86 5.50
CA VAL A 370 -9.27 -32.83 6.81
C VAL A 370 -10.38 -32.79 7.84
N SER A 371 -10.20 -33.48 8.97
CA SER A 371 -11.21 -33.49 10.03
C SER A 371 -11.45 -32.08 10.60
N ILE A 372 -12.68 -31.81 11.07
CA ILE A 372 -13.04 -30.55 11.73
C ILE A 372 -12.07 -30.20 12.88
N PRO A 373 -11.73 -31.11 13.82
CA PRO A 373 -10.78 -30.79 14.89
C PRO A 373 -9.41 -30.33 14.38
N ARG A 374 -8.95 -30.86 13.23
CA ARG A 374 -7.70 -30.43 12.62
C ARG A 374 -7.82 -29.07 11.95
N LEU A 375 -8.98 -28.72 11.41
CA LEU A 375 -9.27 -27.37 10.89
C LEU A 375 -9.37 -26.35 12.02
N GLU A 376 -9.97 -26.70 13.17
CA GLU A 376 -9.97 -25.88 14.37
C GLU A 376 -8.54 -25.62 14.87
N LEU A 377 -7.68 -26.66 14.92
CA LEU A 377 -6.25 -26.50 15.23
C LEU A 377 -5.51 -25.60 14.23
N ASN A 378 -5.88 -25.64 12.94
CA ASN A 378 -5.34 -24.72 11.94
C ASN A 378 -5.81 -23.28 12.19
N GLY A 379 -7.06 -23.08 12.62
CA GLY A 379 -7.60 -21.81 13.10
C GLY A 379 -6.83 -21.27 14.30
N ALA A 380 -6.55 -22.12 15.30
CA ALA A 380 -5.75 -21.77 16.47
C ALA A 380 -4.30 -21.41 16.10
N LEU A 381 -3.68 -22.16 15.18
CA LEU A 381 -2.35 -21.85 14.66
C LEU A 381 -2.32 -20.50 13.90
N LEU A 382 -3.35 -20.22 13.11
CA LEU A 382 -3.50 -18.94 12.42
C LEU A 382 -3.60 -17.79 13.43
N LEU A 383 -4.40 -17.97 14.49
CA LEU A 383 -4.56 -16.99 15.56
C LEU A 383 -3.24 -16.76 16.31
N ALA A 384 -2.54 -17.83 16.70
CA ALA A 384 -1.27 -17.72 17.43
C ALA A 384 -0.22 -16.93 16.64
N ARG A 385 -0.14 -17.17 15.32
CA ARG A 385 0.75 -16.42 14.43
C ARG A 385 0.32 -14.96 14.29
N LEU A 386 -0.97 -14.70 14.11
CA LEU A 386 -1.50 -13.34 14.01
C LEU A 386 -1.26 -12.55 15.30
N TYR A 387 -1.47 -13.20 16.45
CA TYR A 387 -1.21 -12.65 17.77
C TYR A 387 0.27 -12.33 17.97
N ALA A 388 1.18 -13.24 17.61
CA ALA A 388 2.61 -12.99 17.71
C ALA A 388 3.05 -11.76 16.89
N THR A 389 2.50 -11.60 15.67
CA THR A 389 2.73 -10.41 14.85
C THR A 389 2.20 -9.15 15.53
N CYS A 390 0.94 -9.13 15.97
CA CYS A 390 0.35 -7.97 16.64
C CYS A 390 1.09 -7.61 17.94
N LYS A 391 1.48 -8.61 18.74
CA LYS A 391 2.24 -8.41 19.97
C LYS A 391 3.59 -7.75 19.71
N ASN A 392 4.28 -8.14 18.64
CA ASN A 392 5.55 -7.50 18.27
C ASN A 392 5.36 -6.04 17.83
N ILE A 393 4.25 -5.74 17.13
CA ILE A 393 3.94 -4.38 16.67
C ILE A 393 3.57 -3.47 17.86
N LEU A 394 2.81 -4.01 18.83
CA LEU A 394 2.22 -3.28 19.96
C LEU A 394 3.02 -3.44 21.25
N LYS A 395 4.30 -3.79 21.17
CA LYS A 395 5.12 -4.17 22.32
C LYS A 395 5.17 -3.09 23.42
N GLU A 396 5.03 -1.82 23.06
CA GLU A 396 5.07 -0.70 24.01
C GLU A 396 3.72 -0.45 24.70
N GLN A 397 2.62 -0.94 24.11
CA GLN A 397 1.26 -0.72 24.59
C GLN A 397 0.67 -1.94 25.32
N LEU A 398 1.33 -3.10 25.24
CA LEU A 398 1.02 -4.34 25.96
C LEU A 398 1.95 -4.50 27.16
#